data_AF-A0A9X9IJ88-F1
#
_entry.id   AF-A0A9X9IJ88-F1
#
_cell.length_a   1.000
_cell.length_b   1.000
_cell.length_c   1.000
_cell.angle_alpha   90.00
_cell.angle_beta   90.00
_cell.angle_gamma   90.00
#
_symmetry.space_group_name_H-M   'P 1'
#
loop_
_entity.id
_entity.type
_entity.pdbx_description
1 polymer ?
#
loop_
_entity_poly.entity_id
_entity_poly.type
_entity_poly.pdbx_seq_one_letter_code
_entity_poly.pdbx_strand_id
1 'polypeptide(L)'
;MDGVDAGSPYSFEIDSSTTVKVAGFNGLTPNHEGTRHLYSTGTSQVNMPVVTDNMTACIAVACAAEKIDYYTGERMPGAQVRVFHLLPFNHEDLLPENVIASIRDYIYDVRANGLTMRVAMYGGDRDGDFSVSTAEALERLFESEGIPVEFNETCANRNSDALLGAVILNDNSTQFIKHLVAA
;
A
#
# COMPACT_ATOMS: atom_id res chain seq x y z
N MET A 1 -17.70 -19.39 7.70
CA MET A 1 -17.23 -19.13 6.32
C MET A 1 -18.16 -18.09 5.78
N ASP A 2 -17.91 -16.84 6.13
CA ASP A 2 -18.69 -15.73 5.62
C ASP A 2 -18.18 -15.46 4.20
N GLY A 3 -19.08 -15.59 3.23
CA GLY A 3 -18.76 -15.43 1.82
C GLY A 3 -18.15 -14.06 1.58
N VAL A 4 -17.02 -14.04 0.88
CA VAL A 4 -16.44 -12.80 0.36
C VAL A 4 -17.47 -12.20 -0.58
N ASP A 5 -17.99 -11.03 -0.24
CA ASP A 5 -18.99 -10.34 -1.05
C ASP A 5 -18.32 -9.88 -2.35
N ALA A 6 -18.69 -10.52 -3.46
CA ALA A 6 -18.27 -10.15 -4.80
C ALA A 6 -18.72 -8.72 -5.18
N GLY A 7 -19.59 -8.08 -4.36
CA GLY A 7 -19.98 -6.67 -4.48
C GLY A 7 -19.11 -5.65 -3.73
N SER A 8 -18.05 -6.05 -3.02
CA SER A 8 -17.15 -5.10 -2.34
C SER A 8 -16.36 -4.26 -3.35
N PRO A 9 -16.29 -2.91 -3.20
CA PRO A 9 -15.49 -2.05 -4.07
C PRO A 9 -13.98 -2.33 -3.96
N TYR A 10 -13.56 -3.18 -3.02
CA TYR A 10 -12.17 -3.58 -2.80
C TYR A 10 -11.90 -5.06 -3.11
N SER A 11 -12.78 -5.72 -3.86
CA SER A 11 -12.54 -7.05 -4.41
C SER A 11 -11.93 -6.96 -5.81
N PHE A 12 -10.97 -7.85 -6.10
CA PHE A 12 -10.38 -8.00 -7.43
C PHE A 12 -10.40 -9.46 -7.85
N GLU A 13 -10.98 -9.73 -9.02
CA GLU A 13 -11.07 -11.07 -9.61
C GLU A 13 -9.72 -11.53 -10.16
N ILE A 14 -9.35 -12.77 -9.87
CA ILE A 14 -8.15 -13.43 -10.36
C ILE A 14 -8.50 -14.79 -10.94
N ASP A 15 -7.73 -15.20 -11.94
CA ASP A 15 -7.79 -16.52 -12.54
C ASP A 15 -6.40 -17.16 -12.62
N SER A 16 -6.32 -18.35 -13.22
CA SER A 16 -5.06 -19.08 -13.41
C SER A 16 -4.00 -18.36 -14.26
N SER A 17 -4.37 -17.31 -15.00
CA SER A 17 -3.47 -16.51 -15.85
C SER A 17 -3.01 -15.22 -15.15
N THR A 18 -3.65 -14.85 -14.04
CA THR A 18 -3.39 -13.58 -13.37
C THR A 18 -2.05 -13.62 -12.63
N THR A 19 -1.16 -12.69 -12.97
CA THR A 19 0.09 -12.50 -12.24
C THR A 19 -0.12 -11.56 -11.06
N VAL A 20 0.11 -12.06 -9.85
CA VAL A 20 0.06 -11.27 -8.61
C VAL A 20 1.47 -11.01 -8.11
N LYS A 21 1.80 -9.76 -7.78
CA LYS A 21 3.05 -9.42 -7.08
C LYS A 21 2.77 -9.29 -5.59
N VAL A 22 3.62 -9.90 -4.77
CA VAL A 22 3.43 -9.92 -3.31
C VAL A 22 4.59 -9.19 -2.61
N ALA A 23 4.27 -8.26 -1.72
CA ALA A 23 5.22 -7.67 -0.79
C ALA A 23 5.21 -8.49 0.51
N GLY A 24 6.21 -9.34 0.67
CA GLY A 24 6.45 -10.07 1.91
C GLY A 24 7.53 -9.38 2.75
N PHE A 25 7.45 -9.57 4.06
CA PHE A 25 8.49 -9.16 4.99
C PHE A 25 9.28 -10.39 5.49
N ASN A 26 10.60 -10.25 5.65
CA ASN A 26 11.45 -11.25 6.30
C ASN A 26 12.23 -10.61 7.45
N GLY A 27 11.85 -10.93 8.69
CA GLY A 27 12.47 -10.39 9.91
C GLY A 27 13.90 -10.84 10.20
N LEU A 28 14.47 -11.68 9.33
CA LEU A 28 15.83 -12.17 9.48
C LEU A 28 16.88 -11.23 8.86
N THR A 29 16.46 -10.20 8.12
CA THR A 29 17.38 -9.24 7.47
C THR A 29 17.11 -7.81 7.97
N PRO A 30 17.91 -7.27 8.90
CA PRO A 30 17.75 -5.90 9.35
C PRO A 30 17.92 -4.88 8.21
N ASN A 31 17.25 -3.73 8.31
CA ASN A 31 17.52 -2.61 7.42
C ASN A 31 18.91 -2.00 7.74
N HIS A 32 19.53 -1.43 6.73
CA HIS A 32 20.76 -0.63 6.84
C HIS A 32 20.62 0.70 6.09
N GLU A 33 21.52 1.67 6.29
CA GLU A 33 21.48 3.01 5.66
C GLU A 33 21.32 2.99 4.13
N GLY A 34 21.86 1.97 3.45
CA GLY A 34 21.68 1.77 2.01
C GLY A 34 20.35 1.13 1.57
N THR A 35 19.41 0.83 2.46
CA THR A 35 18.17 0.10 2.14
C THR A 35 17.17 1.01 1.45
N ARG A 36 17.11 0.92 0.12
CA ARG A 36 16.19 1.72 -0.72
C ARG A 36 14.95 0.95 -1.18
N HIS A 37 14.91 -0.34 -0.86
CA HIS A 37 13.80 -1.24 -1.19
C HIS A 37 13.34 -1.90 0.10
N LEU A 38 12.74 -1.11 0.98
CA LEU A 38 11.89 -1.63 2.05
C LEU A 38 10.95 -2.67 1.45
N TYR A 39 10.61 -3.70 2.20
CA TYR A 39 9.73 -4.83 1.88
C TYR A 39 8.48 -4.40 1.10
N SER A 40 8.65 -4.21 -0.20
CA SER A 40 7.69 -3.54 -1.05
C SER A 40 7.85 -4.07 -2.45
N THR A 41 6.74 -4.02 -3.18
CA THR A 41 6.74 -4.33 -4.61
C THR A 41 5.76 -3.41 -5.30
N GLY A 42 5.87 -3.31 -6.61
CA GLY A 42 5.06 -2.39 -7.39
C GLY A 42 5.01 -2.76 -8.86
N THR A 43 4.12 -2.08 -9.59
CA THR A 43 3.96 -2.27 -11.02
C THR A 43 3.42 -1.01 -11.69
N SER A 44 3.70 -0.90 -12.98
CA SER A 44 3.06 0.02 -13.91
C SER A 44 2.24 -0.72 -14.98
N GLN A 45 2.06 -2.04 -14.82
CA GLN A 45 1.28 -2.88 -15.73
C GLN A 45 -0.18 -2.93 -15.28
N VAL A 46 -1.10 -2.86 -16.24
CA VAL A 46 -2.54 -3.05 -16.02
C VAL A 46 -2.85 -4.50 -15.64
N ASN A 47 -3.89 -4.71 -14.85
CA ASN A 47 -4.40 -6.00 -14.36
C ASN A 47 -3.36 -6.88 -13.64
N MET A 48 -2.32 -6.26 -13.08
CA MET A 48 -1.31 -6.93 -12.27
C MET A 48 -1.45 -6.46 -10.83
N PRO A 49 -2.27 -7.12 -9.99
CA PRO A 49 -2.43 -6.72 -8.61
C PRO A 49 -1.11 -6.86 -7.84
N VAL A 50 -0.88 -5.88 -6.96
CA VAL A 50 0.21 -5.86 -6.01
C VAL A 50 -0.40 -5.92 -4.61
N VAL A 51 -0.02 -6.91 -3.80
CA VAL A 51 -0.67 -7.19 -2.51
C VAL A 51 0.32 -7.50 -1.39
N THR A 52 -0.14 -7.41 -0.15
CA THR A 52 0.52 -7.89 1.07
C THR A 52 -0.52 -8.46 2.02
N ASP A 53 -0.19 -9.49 2.79
CA ASP A 53 -1.10 -10.20 3.68
C ASP A 53 -0.44 -10.55 5.03
N ASN A 54 -1.24 -11.06 5.96
CA ASN A 54 -0.81 -11.38 7.32
C ASN A 54 -0.31 -10.14 8.11
N MET A 55 -1.01 -9.01 7.95
CA MET A 55 -0.72 -7.76 8.68
C MET A 55 -1.17 -7.83 10.14
N THR A 56 -0.52 -8.68 10.95
CA THR A 56 -0.72 -8.73 12.41
C THR A 56 -0.16 -7.45 13.04
N ALA A 57 1.05 -7.47 13.60
CA ALA A 57 1.67 -6.27 14.14
C ALA A 57 2.17 -5.31 13.03
N CYS A 58 2.41 -5.82 11.82
CA CYS A 58 2.89 -5.04 10.68
C CYS A 58 1.85 -4.01 10.20
N ILE A 59 2.34 -2.91 9.64
CA ILE A 59 1.53 -1.90 8.95
C ILE A 59 1.79 -2.00 7.45
N ALA A 60 0.73 -2.11 6.65
CA ALA A 60 0.80 -2.00 5.20
C ALA A 60 0.41 -0.60 4.73
N VAL A 61 1.08 -0.15 3.67
CA VAL A 61 0.70 1.04 2.89
C VAL A 61 0.58 0.63 1.43
N ALA A 62 -0.60 0.78 0.85
CA ALA A 62 -0.78 0.72 -0.59
C ALA A 62 -0.80 2.14 -1.16
N CYS A 63 0.05 2.41 -2.14
CA CYS A 63 0.11 3.64 -2.91
C CYS A 63 -0.49 3.39 -4.29
N ALA A 64 -1.43 4.25 -4.69
CA ALA A 64 -2.04 4.26 -6.01
C ALA A 64 -1.82 5.62 -6.66
N ALA A 65 -1.10 5.65 -7.78
CA ALA A 65 -0.74 6.86 -8.49
C ALA A 65 -1.27 6.84 -9.91
N GLU A 66 -2.06 7.85 -10.27
CA GLU A 66 -2.70 7.97 -11.57
C GLU A 66 -2.12 9.15 -12.35
N LYS A 67 -1.99 9.00 -13.67
CA LYS A 67 -1.73 10.13 -14.54
C LYS A 67 -3.07 10.74 -14.95
N ILE A 68 -3.38 11.93 -14.47
CA ILE A 68 -4.65 12.59 -14.73
C ILE A 68 -4.39 13.77 -15.68
N ASP A 69 -5.13 13.81 -16.79
CA ASP A 69 -5.10 14.96 -17.68
C ASP A 69 -5.74 16.16 -16.98
N TYR A 70 -4.98 17.25 -16.86
CA TYR A 70 -5.39 18.41 -16.07
C TYR A 70 -6.63 19.12 -16.65
N TYR A 71 -6.83 19.07 -17.97
CA TYR A 71 -7.90 19.80 -18.64
C TYR A 71 -9.21 19.02 -18.70
N THR A 72 -9.11 17.71 -18.83
CA THR A 72 -10.26 16.82 -19.06
C THR A 72 -10.63 15.99 -17.83
N GLY A 73 -9.68 15.79 -16.90
CA GLY A 73 -9.83 14.87 -15.77
C GLY A 73 -9.71 13.39 -16.16
N GLU A 74 -9.38 13.09 -17.42
CA GLU A 74 -9.24 11.72 -17.90
C GLU A 74 -7.98 11.05 -17.36
N ARG A 75 -8.07 9.73 -17.14
CA ARG A 75 -6.94 8.91 -16.70
C ARG A 75 -6.14 8.44 -17.91
N MET A 76 -4.87 8.81 -17.93
CA MET A 76 -3.93 8.54 -19.00
C MET A 76 -3.02 7.35 -18.68
N PRO A 77 -2.43 6.70 -19.70
CA PRO A 77 -1.38 5.70 -19.49
C PRO A 77 -0.21 6.27 -18.68
N GLY A 78 0.34 5.43 -17.79
CA GLY A 78 1.47 5.79 -16.92
C GLY A 78 1.18 5.71 -15.43
N ALA A 79 0.02 5.19 -15.04
CA ALA A 79 -0.30 4.88 -13.65
C ALA A 79 0.72 3.90 -13.03
N GLN A 80 0.87 3.98 -11.70
CA GLN A 80 1.78 3.15 -10.92
C GLN A 80 1.12 2.78 -9.59
N VAL A 81 1.33 1.54 -9.14
CA VAL A 81 0.92 1.09 -7.81
C VAL A 81 2.10 0.47 -7.08
N ARG A 82 2.16 0.65 -5.76
CA ARG A 82 3.19 0.07 -4.89
C ARG A 82 2.58 -0.28 -3.54
N VAL A 83 3.00 -1.40 -2.96
CA VAL A 83 2.64 -1.78 -1.59
C VAL A 83 3.90 -1.88 -0.76
N PHE A 84 3.89 -1.26 0.42
CA PHE A 84 4.92 -1.38 1.45
C PHE A 84 4.38 -2.23 2.60
N HIS A 85 5.21 -3.16 3.10
CA HIS A 85 4.95 -3.99 4.28
C HIS A 85 5.95 -3.59 5.36
N LEU A 86 5.49 -2.94 6.42
CA LEU A 86 6.33 -2.29 7.42
C LEU A 86 6.24 -3.03 8.75
N LEU A 87 7.38 -3.33 9.37
CA LEU A 87 7.40 -3.70 10.78
C LEU A 87 7.16 -2.47 11.66
N PRO A 88 6.62 -2.66 12.87
CA PRO A 88 6.55 -1.63 13.89
C PRO A 88 7.90 -0.94 14.15
N PHE A 89 7.90 0.38 14.18
CA PHE A 89 9.06 1.24 14.43
C PHE A 89 9.68 1.10 15.83
N ASN A 90 9.00 0.43 16.76
CA ASN A 90 9.60 0.03 18.03
C ASN A 90 10.82 -0.91 17.85
N HIS A 91 10.98 -1.50 16.67
CA HIS A 91 12.23 -2.11 16.23
C HIS A 91 13.17 -1.02 15.68
N GLU A 92 13.82 -0.27 16.58
CA GLU A 92 14.74 0.82 16.21
C GLU A 92 15.92 0.34 15.35
N ASP A 93 16.28 -0.94 15.46
CA ASP A 93 17.28 -1.62 14.61
C ASP A 93 16.89 -1.64 13.12
N LEU A 94 15.63 -1.31 12.80
CA LEU A 94 15.13 -1.18 11.43
C LEU A 94 15.22 0.24 10.86
N LEU A 95 15.81 1.18 11.61
CA LEU A 95 16.03 2.58 11.22
C LEU A 95 14.73 3.26 10.74
N PRO A 96 13.72 3.45 11.62
CA PRO A 96 12.42 4.03 11.27
C PRO A 96 12.47 5.31 10.44
N GLU A 97 13.42 6.20 10.72
CA GLU A 97 13.66 7.43 9.97
C GLU A 97 14.05 7.19 8.52
N ASN A 98 14.85 6.15 8.25
CA ASN A 98 15.21 5.74 6.90
C ASN A 98 14.03 5.09 6.19
N VAL A 99 13.16 4.39 6.93
CA VAL A 99 11.90 3.85 6.38
C VAL A 99 11.01 4.99 5.88
N ILE A 100 10.78 6.00 6.73
CA ILE A 100 9.97 7.17 6.40
C ILE A 100 10.61 7.97 5.26
N ALA A 101 11.94 8.15 5.26
CA ALA A 101 12.66 8.83 4.18
C ALA A 101 12.48 8.10 2.84
N SER A 102 12.58 6.77 2.81
CA SER A 102 12.40 6.00 1.58
C SER A 102 10.97 6.08 1.01
N ILE A 103 9.94 6.10 1.87
CA ILE A 103 8.55 6.33 1.42
C ILE A 103 8.39 7.76 0.89
N ARG A 104 8.99 8.76 1.55
CA ARG A 104 9.00 10.15 1.09
C ARG A 104 9.68 10.31 -0.27
N ASP A 105 10.84 9.69 -0.47
CA ASP A 105 11.55 9.69 -1.75
C ASP A 105 10.67 9.11 -2.87
N TYR A 106 9.95 8.02 -2.58
CA TYR A 106 8.99 7.45 -3.53
C TYR A 106 7.84 8.42 -3.85
N ILE A 107 7.31 9.14 -2.87
CA ILE A 107 6.28 10.18 -3.10
C ILE A 107 6.84 11.28 -4.02
N TYR A 108 8.08 11.71 -3.81
CA TYR A 108 8.73 12.72 -4.65
C TYR A 108 8.96 12.24 -6.08
N ASP A 109 9.41 11.00 -6.27
CA ASP A 109 9.57 10.40 -7.59
C ASP A 109 8.24 10.32 -8.34
N VAL A 110 7.16 9.90 -7.67
CA VAL A 110 5.82 9.82 -8.26
C VAL A 110 5.33 11.20 -8.69
N ARG A 111 5.53 12.24 -7.86
CA ARG A 111 5.19 13.63 -8.21
C ARG A 111 6.01 14.17 -9.35
N ALA A 112 7.32 13.90 -9.37
CA ALA A 112 8.21 14.32 -10.45
C ALA A 112 7.79 13.72 -11.81
N ASN A 113 7.15 12.55 -11.79
CA ASN A 113 6.55 11.93 -12.96
C ASN A 113 5.16 12.49 -13.34
N GLY A 114 4.68 13.54 -12.64
CA GLY A 114 3.40 14.19 -12.90
C GLY A 114 2.18 13.34 -12.53
N LEU A 115 2.33 12.43 -11.57
CA LEU A 115 1.26 11.54 -11.12
C LEU A 115 0.60 12.07 -9.85
N THR A 116 -0.71 11.88 -9.75
CA THR A 116 -1.51 12.17 -8.56
C THR A 116 -1.63 10.89 -7.73
N MET A 117 -1.17 10.93 -6.48
CA MET A 117 -1.16 9.76 -5.59
C MET A 117 -2.24 9.86 -4.51
N ARG A 118 -2.82 8.71 -4.16
CA ARG A 118 -3.56 8.44 -2.93
C ARG A 118 -2.99 7.20 -2.24
N VAL A 119 -3.26 7.04 -0.96
CA VAL A 119 -2.81 5.88 -0.18
C VAL A 119 -3.94 5.22 0.60
N ALA A 120 -3.74 3.95 0.92
CA ALA A 120 -4.56 3.21 1.87
C ALA A 120 -3.65 2.53 2.89
N MET A 121 -4.14 2.41 4.13
CA MET A 121 -3.39 1.83 5.24
C MET A 121 -4.19 0.70 5.91
N TYR A 122 -3.52 -0.39 6.27
CA TYR A 122 -4.13 -1.55 6.90
C TYR A 122 -3.12 -2.29 7.79
N GLY A 123 -3.59 -2.93 8.86
CA GLY A 123 -2.77 -3.79 9.71
C GLY A 123 -2.64 -3.31 11.14
N GLY A 124 -1.62 -3.80 11.83
CA GLY A 124 -1.33 -3.44 13.21
C GLY A 124 -2.21 -4.16 14.24
N ASP A 125 -1.67 -4.26 15.45
CA ASP A 125 -2.37 -4.81 16.59
C ASP A 125 -3.47 -3.86 17.08
N ARG A 126 -4.64 -4.41 17.38
CA ARG A 126 -5.82 -3.61 17.81
C ARG A 126 -5.67 -3.06 19.22
N ASP A 127 -5.02 -3.84 20.09
CA ASP A 127 -4.99 -3.62 21.54
C ASP A 127 -3.57 -3.33 22.08
N GLY A 128 -2.58 -3.14 21.19
CA GLY A 128 -1.17 -2.99 21.55
C GLY A 128 -0.52 -1.73 20.95
N ASP A 129 0.41 -1.13 21.68
CA ASP A 129 1.05 0.15 21.30
C ASP A 129 2.13 0.00 20.21
N PHE A 130 2.57 -1.23 19.93
CA PHE A 130 3.70 -1.48 19.01
C PHE A 130 3.46 -0.86 17.63
N SER A 131 2.28 -1.10 17.07
CA SER A 131 1.91 -0.66 15.71
C SER A 131 1.43 0.80 15.65
N VAL A 132 0.89 1.33 16.77
CA VAL A 132 0.23 2.65 16.83
C VAL A 132 1.21 3.77 16.43
N SER A 133 2.39 3.78 17.04
CA SER A 133 3.42 4.79 16.73
C SER A 133 3.83 4.81 15.25
N THR A 134 3.79 3.63 14.59
CA THR A 134 4.12 3.47 13.18
C THR A 134 3.00 4.00 12.30
N ALA A 135 1.75 3.62 12.58
CA ALA A 135 0.57 4.14 11.89
C ALA A 135 0.50 5.67 11.96
N GLU A 136 0.65 6.25 13.15
CA GLU A 136 0.65 7.70 13.33
C GLU A 136 1.79 8.41 12.59
N ALA A 137 3.00 7.82 12.56
CA ALA A 137 4.12 8.41 11.84
C ALA A 137 3.89 8.44 10.32
N LEU A 138 3.24 7.40 9.78
CA LEU A 138 2.85 7.34 8.38
C LEU A 138 1.71 8.32 8.06
N GLU A 139 0.70 8.42 8.93
CA GLU A 139 -0.35 9.43 8.80
C GLU A 139 0.22 10.85 8.76
N ARG A 140 1.12 11.18 9.70
CA ARG A 140 1.82 12.47 9.72
C ARG A 140 2.64 12.71 8.45
N LEU A 141 3.31 11.68 7.93
CA LEU A 141 4.02 11.78 6.65
C LEU A 141 3.04 12.14 5.52
N PHE A 142 1.94 11.39 5.35
CA PHE A 142 0.99 11.63 4.27
C PHE A 142 0.29 12.98 4.41
N GLU A 143 -0.09 13.38 5.63
CA GLU A 143 -0.65 14.70 5.91
C GLU A 143 0.34 15.81 5.55
N SER A 144 1.60 15.71 6.00
CA SER A 144 2.64 16.72 5.72
C SER A 144 2.94 16.86 4.23
N GLU A 145 2.80 15.76 3.49
CA GLU A 145 2.96 15.75 2.05
C GLU A 145 1.66 16.16 1.34
N GLY A 146 0.50 16.21 2.00
CA GLY A 146 -0.79 16.48 1.34
C GLY A 146 -1.26 15.32 0.45
N ILE A 147 -0.91 14.09 0.83
CA ILE A 147 -1.37 12.87 0.15
C ILE A 147 -2.69 12.41 0.79
N PRO A 148 -3.78 12.28 0.02
CA PRO A 148 -5.04 11.79 0.55
C PRO A 148 -4.93 10.31 0.96
N VAL A 149 -5.39 10.02 2.18
CA VAL A 149 -5.59 8.66 2.69
C VAL A 149 -7.04 8.27 2.40
N GLU A 150 -7.26 7.30 1.49
CA GLU A 150 -8.60 6.86 1.11
C GLU A 150 -9.30 6.10 2.24
N PHE A 151 -8.56 5.22 2.91
CA PHE A 151 -8.99 4.58 4.13
C PHE A 151 -7.80 4.24 5.00
N ASN A 152 -8.06 4.19 6.30
CA ASN A 152 -7.10 3.80 7.32
C ASN A 152 -7.75 2.79 8.25
N GLU A 153 -7.43 1.53 8.05
CA GLU A 153 -7.88 0.40 8.86
C GLU A 153 -6.71 -0.18 9.66
N THR A 154 -5.90 0.70 10.24
CA THR A 154 -4.80 0.31 11.12
C THR A 154 -5.22 0.27 12.59
N CYS A 155 -4.58 -0.61 13.36
CA CYS A 155 -4.69 -0.67 14.83
C CYS A 155 -6.16 -0.73 15.30
N ALA A 156 -6.59 0.23 16.14
CA ALA A 156 -7.97 0.30 16.64
C ALA A 156 -9.04 0.40 15.54
N ASN A 157 -8.70 0.90 14.35
CA ASN A 157 -9.62 1.02 13.21
C ASN A 157 -9.73 -0.27 12.39
N ARG A 158 -8.84 -1.25 12.62
CA ARG A 158 -8.91 -2.54 11.94
C ARG A 158 -10.19 -3.25 12.35
N ASN A 159 -10.98 -3.70 11.38
CA ASN A 159 -12.30 -4.30 11.61
C ASN A 159 -12.45 -5.72 11.02
N SER A 160 -11.48 -6.17 10.24
CA SER A 160 -11.51 -7.43 9.51
C SER A 160 -10.09 -7.96 9.29
N ASP A 161 -9.99 -9.25 8.99
CA ASP A 161 -8.77 -9.85 8.44
C ASP A 161 -8.85 -9.78 6.91
N ALA A 162 -7.93 -9.05 6.32
CA ALA A 162 -7.87 -8.77 4.90
C ALA A 162 -6.39 -8.71 4.46
N LEU A 163 -6.17 -8.79 3.15
CA LEU A 163 -4.93 -8.32 2.55
C LEU A 163 -5.04 -6.82 2.29
N LEU A 164 -3.92 -6.18 1.96
CA LEU A 164 -3.93 -4.85 1.37
C LEU A 164 -3.20 -4.88 0.03
N GLY A 165 -3.80 -4.26 -0.98
CA GLY A 165 -3.17 -4.16 -2.28
C GLY A 165 -3.68 -3.01 -3.12
N ALA A 166 -3.14 -2.93 -4.33
CA ALA A 166 -3.60 -2.04 -5.36
C ALA A 166 -3.38 -2.66 -6.75
N VAL A 167 -4.20 -2.25 -7.71
CA VAL A 167 -4.10 -2.65 -9.12
C VAL A 167 -4.37 -1.45 -10.02
N ILE A 168 -3.82 -1.50 -11.23
CA ILE A 168 -4.16 -0.58 -12.32
C ILE A 168 -5.14 -1.32 -13.23
N LEU A 169 -6.30 -0.72 -13.52
CA LEU A 169 -7.32 -1.28 -14.38
C LEU A 169 -7.07 -0.94 -15.86
N ASN A 170 -7.83 -1.57 -16.76
CA ASN A 170 -7.71 -1.38 -18.21
C ASN A 170 -7.95 0.06 -18.68
N ASP A 171 -8.67 0.87 -17.91
CA ASP A 171 -8.94 2.28 -18.18
C ASP A 171 -7.87 3.22 -17.57
N ASN A 172 -6.75 2.68 -17.09
CA ASN A 172 -5.67 3.37 -16.37
C ASN A 172 -6.07 3.94 -15.00
N SER A 173 -7.27 3.66 -14.51
CA SER A 173 -7.61 3.92 -13.11
C SER A 173 -6.91 2.93 -12.20
N THR A 174 -6.89 3.27 -10.92
CA THR A 174 -6.34 2.44 -9.87
C THR A 174 -7.46 2.01 -8.93
N GLN A 175 -7.28 0.87 -8.28
CA GLN A 175 -8.22 0.36 -7.27
C GLN A 175 -7.42 -0.23 -6.12
N PHE A 176 -7.82 0.05 -4.88
CA PHE A 176 -7.29 -0.65 -3.71
C PHE A 176 -7.97 -2.01 -3.56
N ILE A 177 -7.23 -2.99 -3.05
CA ILE A 177 -7.69 -4.37 -2.91
C ILE A 177 -7.63 -4.76 -1.44
N LYS A 178 -8.72 -5.35 -0.95
CA LYS A 178 -8.82 -6.03 0.34
C LYS A 178 -9.08 -7.53 0.19
N HIS A 179 -9.62 -7.94 -0.96
CA HIS A 179 -9.92 -9.35 -1.25
C HIS A 179 -9.54 -9.70 -2.69
N LEU A 180 -8.84 -10.83 -2.85
CA LEU A 180 -8.71 -11.48 -4.16
C LEU A 180 -9.78 -12.57 -4.24
N VAL A 181 -10.59 -12.56 -5.30
CA VAL A 181 -11.68 -13.52 -5.51
C VAL A 181 -11.41 -14.32 -6.78
N ALA A 182 -11.77 -15.60 -6.79
CA ALA A 182 -11.63 -16.42 -7.99
C ALA A 182 -12.73 -16.07 -9.00
N ALA A 183 -12.35 -15.89 -10.27
CA ALA A 183 -13.27 -15.73 -11.40
C ALA A 183 -13.98 -17.05 -11.77
#